data_AF-A0A7W7CEV5-F1
#
_entry.id   AF-A0A7W7CEV5-F1
#
_cell.length_a   1.000
_cell.length_b   1.000
_cell.length_c   1.000
_cell.angle_alpha   90.00
_cell.angle_beta   90.00
_cell.angle_gamma   90.00
#
_symmetry.space_group_name_H-M   'P 1'
#
loop_
_entity.id
_entity.type
_entity.pdbx_description
1 polymer ?
#
loop_
_entity_poly.entity_id
_entity_poly.type
_entity_poly.pdbx_seq_one_letter_code
_entity_poly.pdbx_strand_id
1 'polypeptide(L)'
;MRARWAPLVALLMLGACGPPEPPPGPVPNLVAEYVRAAEVRDDPLAGYRAHSRTPEDRMANFAAHFSPQQLQNVLFTARQCQDKVECSPSDAASAAIREYGGTEIFQRRLLIRRADSAIELLTLHVARAPGGPARVFDSAGQGYGGDLTEFRRENTLLAPEDYLRGPRELARLDGEGELVTVTGSTARRWWIGGSTLLILIGAGLTVMLLGVAAVLLRRRAARDR
;
A
#
# COMPACT_ATOMS: atom_id res chain seq x y z
N MET A 1 36.34 4.28 53.47
CA MET A 1 35.50 3.18 52.94
C MET A 1 34.83 3.67 51.66
N ARG A 2 35.29 3.22 50.49
CA ARG A 2 34.82 3.67 49.17
C ARG A 2 33.80 2.65 48.64
N ALA A 3 32.52 3.03 48.59
CA ALA A 3 31.45 2.15 48.10
C ALA A 3 31.46 2.14 46.56
N ARG A 4 31.80 0.98 46.00
CA ARG A 4 31.73 0.68 44.56
C ARG A 4 30.27 0.48 44.17
N TRP A 5 29.70 1.38 43.37
CA TRP A 5 28.39 1.21 42.74
C TRP A 5 28.56 1.34 41.22
N ALA A 6 28.69 0.20 40.55
CA ALA A 6 28.37 -0.03 39.14
C ALA A 6 28.48 -1.55 38.90
N PRO A 7 27.70 -2.20 38.02
CA PRO A 7 26.64 -1.69 37.15
C PRO A 7 25.34 -2.56 37.16
N LEU A 8 24.17 -1.97 36.89
CA LEU A 8 22.93 -2.73 36.63
C LEU A 8 22.14 -2.11 35.47
N VAL A 9 22.85 -1.64 34.44
CA VAL A 9 22.26 -0.97 33.25
C VAL A 9 22.43 -1.80 31.96
N ALA A 10 23.17 -2.92 32.00
CA ALA A 10 23.54 -3.66 30.79
C ALA A 10 22.46 -4.61 30.21
N LEU A 11 21.32 -4.83 30.88
CA LEU A 11 20.37 -5.88 30.49
C LEU A 11 19.18 -5.43 29.61
N LEU A 12 19.03 -4.13 29.31
CA LEU A 12 17.85 -3.60 28.60
C LEU A 12 18.02 -3.40 27.08
N MET A 13 19.19 -3.69 26.52
CA MET A 13 19.46 -3.45 25.08
C MET A 13 19.15 -4.64 24.16
N LEU A 14 18.65 -5.78 24.67
CA LEU A 14 18.46 -7.01 23.88
C LEU A 14 17.05 -7.19 23.28
N GLY A 15 16.10 -6.27 23.51
CA GLY A 15 14.69 -6.45 23.11
C GLY A 15 14.23 -5.78 21.82
N ALA A 16 15.08 -5.01 21.13
CA ALA A 16 14.63 -4.11 20.05
C ALA A 16 14.98 -4.55 18.61
N CYS A 17 15.53 -5.74 18.41
CA CYS A 17 15.70 -6.29 17.06
C CYS A 17 14.45 -7.08 16.67
N GLY A 18 13.44 -6.38 16.16
CA GLY A 18 12.45 -7.03 15.30
C GLY A 18 13.18 -7.73 14.14
N PRO A 19 12.62 -8.83 13.59
CA PRO A 19 13.25 -9.53 12.48
C PRO A 19 13.59 -8.52 11.38
N PRO A 20 14.83 -8.54 10.85
CA PRO A 20 15.23 -7.61 9.81
C PRO A 20 14.22 -7.69 8.68
N GLU A 21 13.79 -6.53 8.21
CA GLU A 21 12.94 -6.43 7.03
C GLU A 21 13.64 -7.23 5.92
N PRO A 22 12.96 -8.24 5.32
CA PRO A 22 13.60 -9.09 4.33
C PRO A 22 14.20 -8.20 3.24
N PRO A 23 15.42 -8.52 2.77
CA PRO A 23 16.06 -7.71 1.74
C PRO A 23 15.09 -7.58 0.56
N PRO A 24 14.98 -6.39 -0.06
CA PRO A 24 14.08 -6.20 -1.18
C PRO A 24 14.47 -7.20 -2.27
N GLY A 25 13.60 -8.19 -2.49
CA GLY A 25 13.76 -9.13 -3.59
C GLY A 25 13.74 -8.39 -4.94
N PRO A 26 14.13 -9.07 -6.03
CA PRO A 26 14.04 -8.47 -7.35
C PRO A 26 12.60 -7.97 -7.61
N VAL A 27 12.47 -6.73 -8.08
CA VAL A 27 11.17 -6.16 -8.43
C VAL A 27 10.58 -6.99 -9.58
N PRO A 28 9.38 -7.58 -9.42
CA PRO A 28 8.81 -8.47 -10.42
C PRO A 28 8.43 -7.71 -11.69
N ASN A 29 8.57 -8.37 -12.85
CA ASN A 29 8.06 -7.84 -14.12
C ASN A 29 6.59 -8.22 -14.28
N LEU A 30 5.70 -7.43 -13.67
CA LEU A 30 4.27 -7.74 -13.65
C LEU A 30 3.64 -7.83 -15.05
N VAL A 31 4.12 -7.08 -16.04
CA VAL A 31 3.58 -7.17 -17.42
C VAL A 31 3.90 -8.53 -18.03
N ALA A 32 5.13 -9.04 -17.82
CA ALA A 32 5.49 -10.37 -18.28
C ALA A 32 4.66 -11.46 -17.58
N GLU A 33 4.37 -11.28 -16.29
CA GLU A 33 3.51 -12.21 -15.54
C GLU A 33 2.06 -12.15 -16.03
N TYR A 34 1.51 -10.96 -16.29
CA TYR A 34 0.17 -10.79 -16.87
C TYR A 34 0.01 -11.47 -18.23
N VAL A 35 1.04 -11.42 -19.06
CA VAL A 35 1.07 -12.06 -20.39
C VAL A 35 1.14 -13.59 -20.28
N ARG A 36 1.80 -14.13 -19.25
CA ARG A 36 1.95 -15.58 -19.01
C ARG A 36 0.85 -16.18 -18.13
N ALA A 37 0.06 -15.37 -17.44
CA ALA A 37 -0.99 -15.88 -16.56
C ALA A 37 -2.13 -16.49 -17.39
N ALA A 38 -2.45 -17.76 -17.18
CA ALA A 38 -3.61 -18.40 -17.82
C ALA A 38 -4.92 -17.66 -17.49
N GLU A 39 -5.02 -17.17 -16.26
CA GLU A 39 -6.17 -16.46 -15.73
C GLU A 39 -5.75 -15.16 -15.05
N VAL A 40 -6.50 -14.10 -15.32
CA VAL A 40 -6.34 -12.78 -14.68
C VAL A 40 -7.69 -12.33 -14.15
N ARG A 41 -7.78 -11.92 -12.88
CA ARG A 41 -9.02 -11.39 -12.32
C ARG A 41 -9.30 -10.01 -12.92
N ASP A 42 -10.57 -9.75 -13.26
CA ASP A 42 -11.05 -8.49 -13.84
C ASP A 42 -10.34 -8.07 -15.14
N ASP A 43 -9.98 -9.06 -15.96
CA ASP A 43 -9.27 -8.84 -17.21
C ASP A 43 -10.17 -8.22 -18.29
N PRO A 44 -9.94 -6.97 -18.72
CA PRO A 44 -10.73 -6.34 -19.78
C PRO A 44 -10.43 -6.94 -21.16
N LEU A 45 -9.35 -7.70 -21.28
CA LEU A 45 -8.97 -8.43 -22.48
C LEU A 45 -9.47 -9.88 -22.40
N ALA A 46 -10.35 -10.20 -21.44
CA ALA A 46 -10.99 -11.49 -21.35
C ALA A 46 -11.80 -11.87 -22.61
N GLY A 47 -12.24 -10.91 -23.43
CA GLY A 47 -12.88 -11.20 -24.71
C GLY A 47 -11.99 -12.00 -25.68
N TYR A 48 -10.65 -11.86 -25.57
CA TYR A 48 -9.68 -12.68 -26.29
C TYR A 48 -9.55 -14.11 -25.71
N ARG A 49 -10.19 -14.41 -24.57
CA ARG A 49 -10.21 -15.74 -23.93
C ARG A 49 -11.12 -16.74 -24.57
N ALA A 50 -12.05 -16.33 -25.44
CA ALA A 50 -12.87 -17.30 -26.17
C ALA A 50 -11.98 -18.40 -26.81
N HIS A 51 -10.71 -18.08 -27.09
CA HIS A 51 -9.72 -18.98 -27.67
C HIS A 51 -8.40 -19.10 -26.86
N SER A 52 -8.32 -18.56 -25.64
CA SER A 52 -7.09 -18.62 -24.80
C SER A 52 -7.33 -19.45 -23.54
N ARG A 53 -7.08 -20.77 -23.60
CA ARG A 53 -7.26 -21.66 -22.43
C ARG A 53 -5.95 -21.92 -21.70
N THR A 54 -4.82 -21.62 -22.34
CA THR A 54 -3.48 -21.86 -21.81
C THR A 54 -2.66 -20.56 -21.74
N PRO A 55 -1.62 -20.50 -20.88
CA PRO A 55 -0.60 -19.46 -20.94
C PRO A 55 -0.06 -19.20 -22.34
N GLU A 56 0.19 -20.26 -23.10
CA GLU A 56 0.77 -20.22 -24.44
C GLU A 56 -0.18 -19.53 -25.43
N ASP A 57 -1.49 -19.85 -25.39
CA ASP A 57 -2.48 -19.20 -26.24
C ASP A 57 -2.58 -17.71 -25.95
N ARG A 58 -2.56 -17.33 -24.67
CA ARG A 58 -2.61 -15.93 -24.26
C ARG A 58 -1.38 -15.16 -24.73
N MET A 59 -0.20 -15.74 -24.58
CA MET A 59 1.04 -15.17 -25.10
C MET A 59 0.98 -14.99 -26.62
N ALA A 60 0.51 -16.01 -27.35
CA ALA A 60 0.36 -15.95 -28.80
C ALA A 60 -0.62 -14.84 -29.22
N ASN A 61 -1.76 -14.73 -28.52
CA ASN A 61 -2.75 -13.68 -28.79
C ASN A 61 -2.20 -12.27 -28.51
N PHE A 62 -1.45 -12.08 -27.42
CA PHE A 62 -0.81 -10.79 -27.19
C PHE A 62 0.24 -10.47 -28.23
N ALA A 63 1.08 -11.43 -28.62
CA ALA A 63 2.07 -11.26 -29.67
C ALA A 63 1.43 -10.95 -31.04
N ALA A 64 0.25 -11.50 -31.32
CA ALA A 64 -0.47 -11.28 -32.57
C ALA A 64 -1.20 -9.93 -32.63
N HIS A 65 -1.73 -9.44 -31.50
CA HIS A 65 -2.63 -8.28 -31.49
C HIS A 65 -2.03 -6.99 -30.92
N PHE A 66 -0.94 -7.08 -30.15
CA PHE A 66 -0.38 -5.93 -29.46
C PHE A 66 1.14 -5.88 -29.57
N SER A 67 1.68 -4.71 -29.89
CA SER A 67 3.06 -4.40 -29.52
C SER A 67 3.18 -4.24 -27.99
N PRO A 68 4.37 -4.41 -27.40
CA PRO A 68 4.59 -4.17 -25.96
C PRO A 68 4.13 -2.78 -25.49
N GLN A 69 4.27 -1.75 -26.33
CA GLN A 69 3.82 -0.39 -26.02
C GLN A 69 2.29 -0.28 -26.05
N GLN A 70 1.63 -0.85 -27.07
CA GLN A 70 0.18 -0.87 -27.13
C GLN A 70 -0.44 -1.61 -25.95
N LEU A 71 0.14 -2.75 -25.55
CA LEU A 71 -0.34 -3.49 -24.39
C LEU A 71 -0.23 -2.64 -23.12
N GLN A 72 0.90 -1.96 -22.90
CA GLN A 72 1.06 -1.05 -21.76
C GLN A 72 0.03 0.09 -21.77
N ASN A 73 -0.18 0.73 -22.92
CA ASN A 73 -1.16 1.80 -23.05
C ASN A 73 -2.59 1.28 -22.76
N VAL A 74 -2.93 0.10 -23.29
CA VAL A 74 -4.21 -0.56 -23.04
C VAL A 74 -4.41 -0.83 -21.55
N LEU A 75 -3.36 -1.24 -20.83
CA LEU A 75 -3.46 -1.55 -19.41
C LEU A 75 -3.51 -0.31 -18.51
N PHE A 76 -2.72 0.73 -18.80
CA PHE A 76 -2.45 1.80 -17.81
C PHE A 76 -3.01 3.18 -18.18
N THR A 77 -3.41 3.42 -19.44
CA THR A 77 -4.01 4.70 -19.83
C THR A 77 -5.35 4.92 -19.13
N ALA A 78 -5.60 6.15 -18.65
CA ALA A 78 -6.91 6.53 -18.13
C ALA A 78 -7.92 6.62 -19.28
N ARG A 79 -9.05 5.92 -19.18
CA ARG A 79 -10.08 5.90 -20.21
C ARG A 79 -11.30 6.66 -19.74
N GLN A 80 -11.76 7.62 -20.53
CA GLN A 80 -12.97 8.37 -20.18
C GLN A 80 -14.21 7.45 -20.20
N CYS A 81 -15.02 7.53 -19.16
CA CYS A 81 -16.29 6.83 -19.06
C CYS A 81 -17.36 7.61 -19.85
N GLN A 82 -17.53 7.28 -21.13
CA GLN A 82 -18.54 7.90 -22.01
C GLN A 82 -19.83 7.08 -22.00
N ASP A 83 -20.63 7.17 -20.92
CA ASP A 83 -21.91 6.47 -20.70
C ASP A 83 -21.87 4.94 -20.90
N LYS A 84 -20.67 4.35 -20.90
CA LYS A 84 -20.49 2.91 -21.09
C LYS A 84 -20.76 2.19 -19.77
N VAL A 85 -21.65 1.20 -19.81
CA VAL A 85 -21.96 0.32 -18.66
C VAL A 85 -20.70 -0.33 -18.07
N GLU A 86 -19.72 -0.67 -18.92
CA GLU A 86 -18.44 -1.26 -18.50
C GLU A 86 -17.54 -0.33 -17.67
N CYS A 87 -17.83 0.98 -17.69
CA CYS A 87 -17.08 2.02 -16.99
C CYS A 87 -17.85 2.56 -15.77
N SER A 88 -19.01 1.99 -15.46
CA SER A 88 -19.84 2.44 -14.34
C SER A 88 -19.15 2.14 -13.01
N PRO A 89 -18.87 3.15 -12.18
CA PRO A 89 -18.39 2.91 -10.83
C PRO A 89 -19.45 2.16 -10.02
N SER A 90 -19.01 1.36 -9.04
CA SER A 90 -19.90 0.80 -8.00
C SER A 90 -20.74 1.89 -7.34
N ASP A 91 -21.85 1.55 -6.69
CA ASP A 91 -22.71 2.53 -6.01
C ASP A 91 -21.96 3.36 -4.97
N ALA A 92 -21.05 2.75 -4.20
CA ALA A 92 -20.23 3.44 -3.20
C ALA A 92 -19.27 4.45 -3.86
N ALA A 93 -18.52 4.03 -4.88
CA ALA A 93 -17.70 4.92 -5.69
C ALA A 93 -18.50 6.05 -6.33
N SER A 94 -19.67 5.74 -6.89
CA SER A 94 -20.56 6.72 -7.51
C SER A 94 -21.06 7.75 -6.49
N ALA A 95 -21.40 7.33 -5.27
CA ALA A 95 -21.79 8.25 -4.20
C ALA A 95 -20.63 9.17 -3.78
N ALA A 96 -19.44 8.60 -3.55
CA ALA A 96 -18.25 9.37 -3.18
C ALA A 96 -17.81 10.36 -4.27
N ILE A 97 -17.87 9.96 -5.55
CA ILE A 97 -17.56 10.83 -6.69
C ILE A 97 -18.55 12.01 -6.76
N ARG A 98 -19.86 11.75 -6.54
CA ARG A 98 -20.87 12.81 -6.50
C ARG A 98 -20.66 13.76 -5.33
N GLU A 99 -20.35 13.25 -4.14
CA GLU A 99 -20.03 14.07 -2.97
C GLU A 99 -18.78 14.95 -3.21
N TYR A 100 -17.79 14.42 -3.92
CA TYR A 100 -16.61 15.17 -4.35
C TYR A 100 -16.93 16.24 -5.41
N GLY A 101 -18.09 16.19 -6.07
CA GLY A 101 -18.44 17.07 -7.19
C GLY A 101 -17.76 16.69 -8.50
N GLY A 102 -17.36 15.43 -8.68
CA GLY A 102 -16.75 14.94 -9.90
C GLY A 102 -17.75 14.86 -11.06
N THR A 103 -17.47 15.58 -12.15
CA THR A 103 -18.31 15.60 -13.36
C THR A 103 -17.72 14.81 -14.52
N GLU A 104 -16.39 14.71 -14.58
CA GLU A 104 -15.70 13.87 -15.55
C GLU A 104 -15.13 12.65 -14.84
N ILE A 105 -15.47 11.45 -15.33
CA ILE A 105 -15.03 10.17 -14.73
C ILE A 105 -14.19 9.41 -15.75
N PHE A 106 -13.06 8.90 -15.28
CA PHE A 106 -12.14 8.08 -16.05
C PHE A 106 -11.88 6.77 -15.29
N GLN A 107 -11.75 5.67 -16.00
CA GLN A 107 -11.30 4.41 -15.45
C GLN A 107 -9.79 4.29 -15.58
N ARG A 108 -9.14 3.86 -14.50
CA ARG A 108 -7.72 3.52 -14.47
C ARG A 108 -7.53 2.14 -13.87
N ARG A 109 -6.58 1.38 -14.39
CA ARG A 109 -6.26 0.05 -13.86
C ARG A 109 -4.85 0.01 -13.29
N LEU A 110 -4.72 -0.75 -12.21
CA LEU A 110 -3.45 -1.15 -11.63
C LEU A 110 -3.29 -2.65 -11.85
N LEU A 111 -2.11 -3.05 -12.30
CA LEU A 111 -1.79 -4.46 -12.45
C LEU A 111 -1.23 -4.98 -11.14
N ILE A 112 -1.92 -5.95 -10.54
CA ILE A 112 -1.61 -6.48 -9.22
C ILE A 112 -1.15 -7.93 -9.35
N ARG A 113 -0.10 -8.28 -8.61
CA ARG A 113 0.23 -9.64 -8.23
C ARG A 113 -0.05 -9.80 -6.75
N ARG A 114 -0.99 -10.67 -6.42
CA ARG A 114 -1.37 -10.99 -5.05
C ARG A 114 -0.29 -11.86 -4.38
N ALA A 115 -0.29 -11.93 -3.06
CA ALA A 115 0.60 -12.78 -2.29
C ALA A 115 0.52 -14.28 -2.67
N ASP A 116 -0.66 -14.75 -3.08
CA ASP A 116 -0.90 -16.11 -3.60
C ASP A 116 -0.47 -16.31 -5.07
N SER A 117 0.22 -15.32 -5.65
CA SER A 117 0.62 -15.24 -7.06
C SER A 117 -0.52 -15.07 -8.08
N ALA A 118 -1.76 -14.83 -7.63
CA ALA A 118 -2.84 -14.48 -8.54
C ALA A 118 -2.57 -13.12 -9.20
N ILE A 119 -2.85 -13.01 -10.50
CA ILE A 119 -2.79 -11.74 -11.24
C ILE A 119 -4.18 -11.12 -11.34
N GLU A 120 -4.26 -9.83 -11.09
CA GLU A 120 -5.51 -9.06 -11.03
C GLU A 120 -5.32 -7.68 -11.67
N LEU A 121 -6.37 -7.16 -12.31
CA LEU A 121 -6.43 -5.76 -12.74
C LEU A 121 -7.39 -4.97 -11.86
N LEU A 122 -6.86 -4.37 -10.80
CA LEU A 122 -7.62 -3.53 -9.90
C LEU A 122 -8.09 -2.27 -10.63
N THR A 123 -9.40 -2.05 -10.66
CA THR A 123 -10.02 -0.87 -11.27
C THR A 123 -10.20 0.25 -10.25
N LEU A 124 -9.69 1.44 -10.59
CA LEU A 124 -9.91 2.69 -9.89
C LEU A 124 -10.65 3.67 -10.81
N HIS A 125 -11.38 4.61 -10.22
CA HIS A 125 -12.05 5.69 -10.92
C HIS A 125 -11.38 7.01 -10.60
N VAL A 126 -10.96 7.74 -11.63
CA VAL A 126 -10.43 9.10 -11.49
C VAL A 126 -11.56 10.07 -11.80
N ALA A 127 -11.96 10.88 -10.85
CA ALA A 127 -12.97 11.91 -11.05
C ALA A 127 -12.36 13.31 -10.98
N ARG A 128 -12.80 14.19 -11.87
CA ARG A 128 -12.40 15.60 -11.89
C ARG A 128 -13.62 16.49 -11.66
N ALA A 129 -13.50 17.39 -10.69
CA ALA A 129 -14.47 18.46 -10.46
C ALA A 129 -14.17 19.65 -11.41
N PRO A 130 -15.17 20.46 -11.80
CA PRO A 130 -14.95 21.62 -12.65
C PRO A 130 -13.90 22.57 -12.07
N GLY A 131 -12.78 22.76 -12.77
CA GLY A 131 -11.66 23.62 -12.33
C GLY A 131 -10.88 23.10 -11.11
N GLY A 132 -11.20 21.92 -10.60
CA GLY A 132 -10.54 21.30 -9.45
C GLY A 132 -9.50 20.24 -9.81
N PRO A 133 -8.72 19.76 -8.83
CA PRO A 133 -7.83 18.63 -9.04
C PRO A 133 -8.62 17.35 -9.35
N ALA A 134 -7.98 16.40 -10.02
CA ALA A 134 -8.52 15.05 -10.17
C ALA A 134 -8.25 14.25 -8.88
N ARG A 135 -9.19 13.39 -8.50
CA ARG A 135 -9.10 12.52 -7.33
C ARG A 135 -9.41 11.07 -7.73
N VAL A 136 -8.79 10.12 -7.05
CA VAL A 136 -8.91 8.69 -7.35
C VAL A 136 -9.83 8.03 -6.34
N PHE A 137 -10.71 7.13 -6.78
CA PHE A 137 -11.68 6.43 -5.96
C PHE A 137 -11.60 4.93 -6.25
N ASP A 138 -11.65 4.10 -5.22
CA ASP A 138 -11.80 2.66 -5.38
C ASP A 138 -13.28 2.24 -5.39
N SER A 139 -13.53 0.94 -5.54
CA SER A 139 -14.87 0.34 -5.55
C SER A 139 -15.60 0.42 -4.21
N ALA A 140 -14.92 0.72 -3.10
CA ALA A 140 -15.55 0.96 -1.81
C ALA A 140 -15.92 2.43 -1.61
N GLY A 141 -15.58 3.31 -2.56
CA GLY A 141 -15.79 4.75 -2.49
C GLY A 141 -14.73 5.49 -1.66
N GLN A 142 -13.65 4.83 -1.25
CA GLN A 142 -12.55 5.52 -0.59
C GLN A 142 -11.78 6.36 -1.61
N GLY A 143 -11.56 7.63 -1.28
CA GLY A 143 -10.96 8.62 -2.17
C GLY A 143 -9.52 8.98 -1.79
N TYR A 144 -8.62 9.02 -2.76
CA TYR A 144 -7.18 9.27 -2.64
C TYR A 144 -6.77 10.51 -3.46
N GLY A 145 -5.85 11.33 -2.96
CA GLY A 145 -5.39 12.57 -3.60
C GLY A 145 -4.67 12.42 -4.95
N GLY A 146 -4.39 11.19 -5.39
CA GLY A 146 -3.99 10.90 -6.77
C GLY A 146 -2.54 10.49 -6.96
N ASP A 147 -1.79 10.30 -5.87
CA ASP A 147 -0.44 9.75 -5.86
C ASP A 147 -0.44 8.28 -5.44
N LEU A 148 0.43 7.47 -6.05
CA LEU A 148 0.52 6.05 -5.75
C LEU A 148 1.05 5.77 -4.32
N THR A 149 1.86 6.66 -3.76
CA THR A 149 2.39 6.57 -2.40
C THR A 149 1.29 6.73 -1.35
N GLU A 150 0.44 7.74 -1.51
CA GLU A 150 -0.77 7.96 -0.71
C GLU A 150 -1.72 6.79 -0.83
N PHE A 151 -2.01 6.33 -2.05
CA PHE A 151 -2.83 5.14 -2.28
C PHE A 151 -2.29 3.95 -1.48
N ARG A 152 -0.99 3.64 -1.58
CA ARG A 152 -0.35 2.56 -0.81
C ARG A 152 -0.44 2.73 0.71
N ARG A 153 -0.47 3.95 1.21
CA ARG A 153 -0.52 4.22 2.65
C ARG A 153 -1.92 4.03 3.21
N GLU A 154 -2.93 4.35 2.42
CA GLU A 154 -4.30 4.53 2.91
C GLU A 154 -5.26 3.45 2.44
N ASN A 155 -4.93 2.73 1.35
CA ASN A 155 -5.80 1.67 0.85
C ASN A 155 -5.88 0.49 1.83
N THR A 156 -7.05 -0.13 1.84
CA THR A 156 -7.36 -1.34 2.61
C THR A 156 -7.52 -2.58 1.70
N LEU A 157 -7.30 -2.41 0.40
CA LEU A 157 -7.55 -3.41 -0.65
C LEU A 157 -6.38 -4.38 -0.86
N LEU A 158 -5.17 -3.88 -0.62
CA LEU A 158 -3.92 -4.57 -0.90
C LEU A 158 -3.17 -4.89 0.39
N ALA A 159 -2.61 -6.09 0.44
CA ALA A 159 -1.70 -6.49 1.49
C ALA A 159 -0.29 -5.89 1.24
N PRO A 160 0.56 -5.75 2.28
CA PRO A 160 1.95 -5.35 2.11
C PRO A 160 2.77 -6.25 1.18
N GLU A 161 2.40 -7.53 1.06
CA GLU A 161 3.07 -8.54 0.26
C GLU A 161 2.62 -8.55 -1.22
N ASP A 162 1.51 -7.88 -1.54
CA ASP A 162 1.07 -7.72 -2.91
C ASP A 162 2.06 -6.81 -3.67
N TYR A 163 2.16 -6.97 -4.98
CA TYR A 163 2.88 -6.05 -5.85
C TYR A 163 1.89 -5.38 -6.79
N LEU A 164 2.03 -4.08 -6.97
CA LEU A 164 1.23 -3.32 -7.92
C LEU A 164 2.14 -2.63 -8.92
N ARG A 165 1.67 -2.53 -10.17
CA ARG A 165 2.26 -1.71 -11.22
C ARG A 165 1.21 -0.75 -11.77
N GLY A 166 1.61 0.50 -11.91
CA GLY A 166 0.78 1.56 -12.48
C GLY A 166 1.55 2.88 -12.58
N PRO A 167 0.89 3.95 -13.03
CA PRO A 167 1.50 5.27 -13.06
C PRO A 167 1.80 5.75 -11.64
N ARG A 168 2.93 6.45 -11.46
CA ARG A 168 3.26 7.10 -10.18
C ARG A 168 2.18 8.12 -9.78
N GLU A 169 1.63 8.82 -10.76
CA GLU A 169 0.54 9.79 -10.60
C GLU A 169 -0.79 9.16 -11.07
N LEU A 170 -1.54 8.58 -10.14
CA LEU A 170 -2.80 7.91 -10.40
C LEU A 170 -3.91 8.84 -10.90
N ALA A 171 -3.89 10.13 -10.59
CA ALA A 171 -4.91 11.07 -11.05
C ALA A 171 -4.58 11.74 -12.42
N ARG A 172 -3.36 11.54 -12.95
CA ARG A 172 -2.89 12.17 -14.19
C ARG A 172 -3.57 11.56 -15.42
N LEU A 173 -4.15 12.38 -16.32
CA LEU A 173 -5.04 11.90 -17.39
C LEU A 173 -4.47 11.97 -18.81
N ASP A 174 -3.36 12.67 -19.02
CA ASP A 174 -2.73 12.87 -20.34
C ASP A 174 -2.07 11.60 -20.92
N GLY A 175 -2.06 10.51 -20.15
CA GLY A 175 -1.42 9.25 -20.53
C GLY A 175 0.10 9.28 -20.40
N GLU A 176 0.66 10.39 -19.94
CA GLU A 176 2.06 10.51 -19.59
C GLU A 176 2.27 10.13 -18.13
N GLY A 177 3.47 9.66 -17.81
CA GLY A 177 3.85 9.35 -16.45
C GLY A 177 4.74 8.12 -16.36
N GLU A 178 5.60 8.12 -15.35
CA GLU A 178 6.45 6.98 -15.04
C GLU A 178 5.59 5.81 -14.52
N LEU A 179 5.68 4.66 -15.20
CA LEU A 179 5.13 3.41 -14.68
C LEU A 179 6.12 2.80 -13.69
N VAL A 180 5.67 2.62 -12.45
CA VAL A 180 6.48 2.05 -11.37
C VAL A 180 5.88 0.75 -10.88
N THR A 181 6.71 -0.11 -10.29
CA THR A 181 6.28 -1.34 -9.62
C THR A 181 6.71 -1.27 -8.16
N VAL A 182 5.74 -1.40 -7.26
CA VAL A 182 5.88 -1.16 -5.82
C VAL A 182 5.03 -2.17 -5.05
N THR A 183 5.18 -2.25 -3.72
CA THR A 183 4.33 -3.12 -2.90
C THR A 183 2.92 -2.57 -2.70
N GLY A 184 1.98 -3.43 -2.36
CA GLY A 184 0.53 -3.19 -2.29
C GLY A 184 0.13 -2.14 -1.27
N SER A 185 0.56 -2.36 -0.03
CA SER A 185 0.33 -1.45 1.08
C SER A 185 1.61 -1.14 1.82
N THR A 186 1.71 0.09 2.32
CA THR A 186 2.76 0.52 3.25
C THR A 186 2.26 0.56 4.69
N ALA A 187 1.14 -0.13 4.97
CA ALA A 187 0.43 -0.22 6.24
C ALA A 187 1.21 0.37 7.41
N ARG A 188 0.76 1.54 7.87
CA ARG A 188 1.40 2.29 8.95
C ARG A 188 1.47 1.39 10.18
N ARG A 189 2.65 0.80 10.45
CA ARG A 189 2.94 -0.04 11.62
C ARG A 189 2.95 0.84 12.89
N TRP A 190 1.78 1.35 13.29
CA TRP A 190 1.59 2.23 14.45
C TRP A 190 2.07 1.58 15.76
N TRP A 191 2.09 0.26 15.82
CA TRP A 191 2.60 -0.55 16.91
C TRP A 191 4.13 -0.51 17.09
N ILE A 192 4.91 -0.10 16.08
CA ILE A 192 6.37 0.14 16.25
C ILE A 192 6.62 1.45 17.04
N GLY A 193 5.72 2.43 16.95
CA GLY A 193 5.78 3.65 17.79
C GLY A 193 5.19 3.45 19.20
N GLY A 194 4.11 2.66 19.31
CA GLY A 194 3.42 2.44 20.59
C GLY A 194 4.22 1.63 21.61
N SER A 195 4.99 0.64 21.16
CA SER A 195 5.87 -0.17 22.02
C SER A 195 7.03 0.65 22.59
N THR A 196 7.62 1.55 21.80
CA THR A 196 8.68 2.46 22.25
C THR A 196 8.18 3.42 23.33
N LEU A 197 6.97 3.97 23.17
CA LEU A 197 6.37 4.89 24.16
C LEU A 197 5.99 4.18 25.47
N LEU A 198 5.44 2.97 25.40
CA LEU A 198 5.13 2.16 26.58
C LEU A 198 6.38 1.76 27.38
N ILE A 199 7.49 1.43 26.69
CA ILE A 199 8.78 1.13 27.33
C ILE A 199 9.34 2.38 28.03
N LEU A 200 9.24 3.57 27.42
CA LEU A 200 9.71 4.82 28.02
C LEU A 200 8.90 5.21 29.27
N ILE A 201 7.57 5.04 29.24
CA ILE A 201 6.70 5.31 30.39
C ILE A 201 6.99 4.31 31.52
N GLY A 202 7.15 3.02 31.19
CA GLY A 202 7.52 1.98 32.17
C GLY A 202 8.88 2.24 32.82
N ALA A 203 9.90 2.62 32.03
CA ALA A 203 11.23 2.95 32.55
C ALA A 203 11.22 4.18 33.47
N GLY A 204 10.48 5.24 33.09
CA GLY A 204 10.35 6.45 33.91
C GLY A 204 9.71 6.20 35.27
N LEU A 205 8.64 5.41 35.31
CA LEU A 205 7.97 5.02 36.56
C LEU A 205 8.87 4.20 37.48
N THR A 206 9.67 3.31 36.90
CA THR A 206 10.58 2.44 37.68
C THR A 206 11.71 3.24 38.33
N VAL A 207 12.29 4.21 37.61
CA VAL A 207 13.32 5.11 38.17
C VAL A 207 12.74 6.00 39.27
N MET A 208 11.52 6.51 39.09
CA MET A 208 10.85 7.33 40.10
C MET A 208 10.59 6.54 41.40
N LEU A 209 10.07 5.31 41.27
CA LEU A 209 9.80 4.43 42.42
C LEU A 209 11.08 4.05 43.18
N LEU A 210 12.17 3.75 42.47
CA LEU A 210 13.47 3.46 43.08
C LEU A 210 14.06 4.69 43.78
N GLY A 211 13.90 5.88 43.20
CA GLY A 211 14.31 7.14 43.83
C GLY A 211 13.57 7.42 45.14
N VAL A 212 12.25 7.24 45.15
CA VAL A 212 11.42 7.41 46.36
C VAL A 212 11.82 6.40 47.45
N ALA A 213 11.99 5.13 47.10
CA ALA A 213 12.43 4.10 48.05
C ALA A 213 13.79 4.43 48.67
N ALA A 214 14.76 4.90 47.88
CA ALA A 214 16.08 5.29 48.37
C ALA A 214 16.03 6.49 49.34
N VAL A 215 15.15 7.47 49.07
CA VAL A 215 14.93 8.62 49.97
C VAL A 215 14.30 8.19 51.29
N LEU A 216 13.29 7.30 51.24
CA LEU A 216 12.63 6.79 52.44
C LEU A 216 13.58 5.96 53.31
N LEU A 217 14.42 5.12 52.71
CA LEU A 217 15.44 4.35 53.43
C LEU A 217 16.49 5.25 54.09
N ARG A 218 16.94 6.32 53.40
CA ARG A 218 17.87 7.31 53.99
C ARG A 218 17.27 8.06 55.17
N ARG A 219 15.99 8.45 55.09
CA ARG A 219 15.30 9.13 56.18
C ARG A 219 15.12 8.24 57.41
N ARG A 220 14.89 6.93 57.22
CA ARG A 220 14.78 5.97 58.32
C ARG A 220 16.12 5.80 59.05
N ALA A 221 17.21 5.62 58.31
CA ALA A 221 18.56 5.47 58.88
C ALA A 221 19.06 6.72 59.64
N ALA A 222 18.57 7.93 59.29
CA ALA A 222 18.89 9.16 60.00
C ALA A 222 18.07 9.37 61.29
N ARG A 223 16.99 8.59 61.49
CA ARG A 223 16.12 8.67 62.67
C ARG A 223 16.56 7.74 63.80
N ASP A 224 17.30 6.69 63.44
CA ASP A 224 17.81 5.66 64.37
C ASP A 224 19.24 5.97 64.87
N ARG A 225 19.78 7.15 64.56
CA ARG A 225 21.02 7.71 65.11
C ARG A 225 20.69 8.89 66.00
#